data_AF-A0A106BX21-F1
#
_entry.id   AF-A0A106BX21-F1
#
_cell.length_a   1.000
_cell.length_b   1.000
_cell.length_c   1.000
_cell.angle_alpha   90.00
_cell.angle_beta   90.00
_cell.angle_gamma   90.00
#
_symmetry.space_group_name_H-M   'P 1'
#
loop_
_entity.id
_entity.type
_entity.pdbx_description
1 polymer ?
#
loop_
_entity_poly.entity_id
_entity_poly.type
_entity_poly.pdbx_seq_one_letter_code
_entity_poly.pdbx_strand_id
1 'polypeptide(L)'
;MQAQFNVQIGSFRKINKIPNAWSNEDYLQLMAIMGLDDGLEGMEATELREMCMMSLNDLEANEAAKIVLTHLFSELTEGKIDQLSNDMIGDRMWEEYSDCLLHEGFFSAYALLREAFNGVFAEPTGVEFMVNVTAADAAELTIFDESLHASMVRLLASGLSPDALLHRLYEDQITGTQFPEALGILWKLELVSSEGLSRQFKMVSSDFWFGKLANVEQFEASAHADESDENE
;
A
#
# COMPACT_ATOMS: atom_id res chain seq x y z
N MET A 1 -0.86 -9.61 -25.35
CA MET A 1 0.45 -9.53 -26.04
C MET A 1 1.47 -9.10 -24.98
N GLN A 2 2.62 -9.77 -24.84
CA GLN A 2 3.63 -9.37 -23.86
C GLN A 2 4.54 -8.30 -24.47
N ALA A 3 4.58 -7.12 -23.86
CA ALA A 3 5.46 -6.02 -24.24
C ALA A 3 6.78 -6.11 -23.47
N GLN A 4 7.88 -5.64 -24.07
CA GLN A 4 9.21 -5.65 -23.43
C GLN A 4 9.62 -4.24 -22.99
N PHE A 5 10.17 -4.16 -21.78
CA PHE A 5 10.55 -2.91 -21.17
C PHE A 5 11.96 -2.98 -20.59
N ASN A 6 12.67 -1.86 -20.69
CA ASN A 6 13.80 -1.58 -19.82
C ASN A 6 13.29 -0.81 -18.60
N VAL A 7 13.63 -1.31 -17.41
CA VAL A 7 13.14 -0.79 -16.14
C VAL A 7 14.33 -0.31 -15.34
N GLN A 8 14.32 0.97 -14.96
CA GLN A 8 15.35 1.55 -14.12
C GLN A 8 14.75 1.93 -12.76
N ILE A 9 15.36 1.45 -11.68
CA ILE A 9 15.01 1.86 -10.32
C ILE A 9 15.73 3.18 -10.03
N GLY A 10 14.95 4.21 -9.71
CA GLY A 10 15.42 5.53 -9.32
C GLY A 10 15.68 5.62 -7.82
N SER A 11 15.22 6.70 -7.19
CA SER A 11 15.32 6.83 -5.74
C SER A 11 14.60 5.68 -5.04
N PHE A 12 15.23 5.10 -4.03
CA PHE A 12 14.64 4.06 -3.19
C PHE A 12 14.86 4.40 -1.72
N ARG A 13 13.79 4.42 -0.93
CA ARG A 13 13.89 4.67 0.51
C ARG A 13 12.92 3.81 1.30
N LYS A 14 13.33 3.41 2.50
CA LYS A 14 12.43 2.81 3.48
C LYS A 14 11.56 3.88 4.12
N ILE A 15 10.31 3.53 4.39
CA ILE A 15 9.32 4.38 5.06
C ILE A 15 8.65 3.58 6.18
N ASN A 16 8.22 4.27 7.23
CA ASN A 16 7.41 3.71 8.32
C ASN A 16 6.04 4.39 8.43
N LYS A 17 5.71 5.26 7.46
CA LYS A 17 4.40 5.89 7.29
C LYS A 17 4.24 6.36 5.85
N ILE A 18 3.02 6.27 5.33
CA ILE A 18 2.67 6.86 4.04
C ILE A 18 2.41 8.35 4.28
N PRO A 19 3.04 9.27 3.53
CA PRO A 19 2.73 10.69 3.63
C PRO A 19 1.25 10.95 3.33
N ASN A 20 0.58 11.74 4.18
CA ASN A 20 -0.83 12.08 4.04
C ASN A 20 -1.78 10.86 4.00
N ALA A 21 -1.43 9.75 4.65
CA ALA A 21 -2.32 8.58 4.74
C ALA A 21 -3.63 8.86 5.50
N TRP A 22 -3.63 9.89 6.33
CA TRP A 22 -4.75 10.31 7.17
C TRP A 22 -5.11 11.76 6.86
N SER A 23 -6.36 11.99 6.49
CA SER A 23 -6.94 13.31 6.25
C SER A 23 -7.60 13.89 7.51
N ASN A 24 -7.95 15.17 7.46
CA ASN A 24 -8.73 15.80 8.55
C ASN A 24 -10.09 15.13 8.75
N GLU A 25 -10.71 14.65 7.67
CA GLU A 25 -11.98 13.94 7.74
C GLU A 25 -11.81 12.61 8.49
N ASP A 26 -10.72 11.89 8.24
CA ASP A 26 -10.42 10.66 8.97
C ASP A 26 -10.27 10.91 10.48
N TYR A 27 -9.53 11.96 10.87
CA TYR A 27 -9.41 12.30 12.29
C TYR A 27 -10.76 12.67 12.92
N LEU A 28 -11.63 13.41 12.22
CA LEU A 28 -12.99 13.70 12.70
C LEU A 28 -13.80 12.41 12.89
N GLN A 29 -13.73 11.46 11.96
CA GLN A 29 -14.43 10.18 12.08
C GLN A 29 -13.89 9.34 13.25
N LEU A 30 -12.57 9.28 13.45
CA LEU A 30 -11.98 8.62 14.61
C LEU A 30 -12.48 9.24 15.92
N MET A 31 -12.51 10.57 16.00
CA MET A 31 -13.06 11.28 17.16
C MET A 31 -14.54 10.99 17.38
N ALA A 32 -15.35 10.91 16.31
CA ALA A 32 -16.76 10.54 16.40
C ALA A 32 -16.96 9.09 16.90
N ILE A 33 -16.14 8.13 16.45
CA ILE A 33 -16.18 6.75 16.95
C ILE A 33 -15.84 6.70 18.46
N MET A 34 -14.95 7.58 18.92
CA MET A 34 -14.62 7.75 20.35
C MET A 34 -15.70 8.52 21.14
N GLY A 35 -16.71 9.09 20.47
CA GLY A 35 -17.73 9.95 21.09
C GLY A 35 -17.20 11.32 21.53
N LEU A 36 -16.20 11.85 20.81
CA LEU A 36 -15.48 13.10 21.10
C LEU A 36 -15.59 14.12 19.95
N ASP A 37 -16.67 14.11 19.18
CA ASP A 37 -16.88 14.94 17.97
C ASP A 37 -17.40 16.36 18.25
N ASP A 38 -17.77 16.66 19.49
CA ASP A 38 -18.32 17.96 19.87
C ASP A 38 -17.33 19.12 19.66
N GLY A 39 -17.71 20.06 18.79
CA GLY A 39 -17.00 21.34 18.61
C GLY A 39 -15.67 21.24 17.85
N LEU A 40 -15.44 20.14 17.12
CA LEU A 40 -14.23 19.96 16.30
C LEU A 40 -14.29 20.65 14.93
N GLU A 41 -15.48 21.07 14.50
CA GLU A 41 -15.67 21.73 13.20
C GLU A 41 -14.89 23.04 13.11
N GLY A 42 -14.05 23.16 12.08
CA GLY A 42 -13.24 24.36 11.83
C GLY A 42 -11.96 24.46 12.67
N MET A 43 -11.63 23.41 13.43
CA MET A 43 -10.34 23.28 14.11
C MET A 43 -9.18 23.22 13.10
N GLU A 44 -8.02 23.70 13.51
CA GLU A 44 -6.80 23.61 12.68
C GLU A 44 -6.35 22.14 12.56
N ALA A 45 -5.80 21.77 11.40
CA ALA A 45 -5.47 20.38 11.08
C ALA A 45 -4.48 19.73 12.06
N THR A 46 -3.47 20.48 12.49
CA THR A 46 -2.47 20.03 13.44
C THR A 46 -3.07 19.85 14.83
N GLU A 47 -3.90 20.82 15.27
CA GLU A 47 -4.60 20.74 16.56
C GLU A 47 -5.56 19.55 16.63
N LEU A 48 -6.37 19.34 15.59
CA LEU A 48 -7.29 18.20 15.49
C LEU A 48 -6.53 16.86 15.55
N ARG A 49 -5.42 16.77 14.81
CA ARG A 49 -4.58 15.58 14.83
C ARG A 49 -4.02 15.34 16.23
N GLU A 50 -3.41 16.34 16.85
CA GLU A 50 -2.83 16.23 18.19
C GLU A 50 -3.88 15.77 19.21
N MET A 51 -5.08 16.34 19.16
CA MET A 51 -6.20 15.94 20.01
C MET A 51 -6.63 14.49 19.76
N CYS A 52 -6.70 14.06 18.50
CA CYS A 52 -7.00 12.66 18.16
C CYS A 52 -5.91 11.70 18.69
N MET A 53 -4.63 12.05 18.54
CA MET A 53 -3.52 11.25 19.05
C MET A 53 -3.57 11.09 20.58
N MET A 54 -3.86 12.18 21.30
CA MET A 54 -4.03 12.14 22.75
C MET A 54 -5.23 11.26 23.15
N SER A 55 -6.36 11.44 22.48
CA SER A 55 -7.59 10.68 22.76
C SER A 55 -7.40 9.17 22.51
N LEU A 56 -6.67 8.81 21.45
CA LEU A 56 -6.29 7.41 21.21
C LEU A 56 -5.39 6.87 22.32
N ASN A 57 -4.41 7.66 22.78
CA ASN A 57 -3.46 7.22 23.80
C ASN A 57 -4.08 7.10 25.21
N ASP A 58 -5.20 7.76 25.47
CA ASP A 58 -5.97 7.63 26.72
C ASP A 58 -6.74 6.29 26.84
N LEU A 59 -6.82 5.51 25.76
CA LEU A 59 -7.46 4.19 25.72
C LEU A 59 -6.44 3.06 25.90
N GLU A 60 -6.92 1.84 26.17
CA GLU A 60 -6.07 0.65 26.05
C GLU A 60 -5.66 0.43 24.58
N ALA A 61 -4.46 -0.09 24.34
CA ALA A 61 -3.90 -0.19 22.98
C ALA A 61 -4.82 -0.96 22.02
N ASN A 62 -5.40 -2.08 22.45
CA ASN A 62 -6.33 -2.86 21.64
C ASN A 62 -7.68 -2.15 21.42
N GLU A 63 -8.13 -1.28 22.33
CA GLU A 63 -9.33 -0.45 22.14
C GLU A 63 -9.08 0.64 21.11
N ALA A 64 -7.93 1.33 21.19
CA ALA A 64 -7.51 2.30 20.18
C ALA A 64 -7.36 1.64 18.80
N ALA A 65 -6.78 0.45 18.73
CA ALA A 65 -6.70 -0.33 17.51
C ALA A 65 -8.10 -0.68 16.96
N LYS A 66 -9.04 -1.06 17.83
CA LYS A 66 -10.44 -1.35 17.43
C LYS A 66 -11.07 -0.14 16.74
N ILE A 67 -10.88 1.06 17.27
CA ILE A 67 -11.41 2.31 16.70
C ILE A 67 -10.82 2.56 15.30
N VAL A 68 -9.49 2.51 15.19
CA VAL A 68 -8.77 2.76 13.93
C VAL A 68 -9.16 1.74 12.86
N LEU A 69 -9.26 0.46 13.22
CA LEU A 69 -9.68 -0.60 12.30
C LEU A 69 -11.14 -0.46 11.89
N THR A 70 -12.03 -0.07 12.81
CA THR A 70 -13.46 0.18 12.51
C THR A 70 -13.62 1.25 11.44
N HIS A 71 -12.80 2.31 11.50
CA HIS A 71 -12.79 3.37 10.49
C HIS A 71 -12.26 2.88 9.15
N LEU A 72 -11.13 2.16 9.14
CA LEU A 72 -10.46 1.74 7.92
C LEU A 72 -11.19 0.64 7.15
N PHE A 73 -11.85 -0.28 7.86
CA PHE A 73 -12.33 -1.54 7.28
C PHE A 73 -13.84 -1.73 7.46
N SER A 74 -14.61 -0.93 6.74
CA SER A 74 -16.09 -1.00 6.75
C SER A 74 -16.66 -2.36 6.29
N GLU A 75 -15.89 -3.15 5.56
CA GLU A 75 -16.27 -4.48 5.05
C GLU A 75 -16.07 -5.61 6.07
N LEU A 76 -15.31 -5.37 7.14
CA LEU A 76 -15.06 -6.37 8.18
C LEU A 76 -16.15 -6.31 9.25
N THR A 77 -16.57 -7.49 9.72
CA THR A 77 -17.54 -7.59 10.82
C THR A 77 -16.93 -7.13 12.15
N GLU A 78 -17.75 -6.64 13.08
CA GLU A 78 -17.31 -6.21 14.42
C GLU A 78 -16.48 -7.29 15.14
N GLY A 79 -16.92 -8.55 15.13
CA GLY A 79 -16.17 -9.64 15.79
C GLY A 79 -14.80 -9.90 15.15
N LYS A 80 -14.63 -9.62 13.86
CA LYS A 80 -13.34 -9.72 13.17
C LYS A 80 -12.43 -8.54 13.52
N ILE A 81 -12.99 -7.33 13.60
CA ILE A 81 -12.28 -6.14 14.07
C ILE A 81 -11.78 -6.35 15.50
N ASP A 82 -12.62 -6.89 16.39
CA ASP A 82 -12.25 -7.21 17.77
C ASP A 82 -11.08 -8.19 17.84
N GLN A 83 -11.09 -9.23 17.01
CA GLN A 83 -9.98 -10.17 16.96
C GLN A 83 -8.69 -9.46 16.49
N LEU A 84 -8.77 -8.76 15.36
CA LEU A 84 -7.63 -8.09 14.74
C LEU A 84 -7.01 -7.02 15.65
N SER A 85 -7.82 -6.27 16.38
CA SER A 85 -7.32 -5.22 17.27
C SER A 85 -6.46 -5.76 18.42
N ASN A 86 -6.72 -7.00 18.86
CA ASN A 86 -5.89 -7.70 19.84
C ASN A 86 -4.63 -8.27 19.19
N ASP A 87 -4.76 -8.89 18.01
CA ASP A 87 -3.65 -9.54 17.31
C ASP A 87 -2.59 -8.51 16.83
N MET A 88 -3.00 -7.26 16.55
CA MET A 88 -2.12 -6.20 16.06
C MET A 88 -0.93 -5.83 16.96
N ILE A 89 -0.96 -6.20 18.24
CA ILE A 89 0.15 -5.92 19.16
C ILE A 89 1.32 -6.89 18.89
N GLY A 90 1.01 -8.13 18.52
CA GLY A 90 2.01 -9.21 18.36
C GLY A 90 2.41 -9.50 16.92
N ASP A 91 1.47 -9.31 15.99
CA ASP A 91 1.62 -9.73 14.60
C ASP A 91 1.93 -8.54 13.69
N ARG A 92 2.34 -8.80 12.44
CA ARG A 92 2.61 -7.75 11.44
C ARG A 92 1.58 -7.83 10.34
N MET A 93 0.37 -7.34 10.61
CA MET A 93 -0.80 -7.54 9.73
C MET A 93 -0.63 -6.97 8.32
N TRP A 94 0.24 -5.98 8.11
CA TRP A 94 0.56 -5.43 6.78
C TRP A 94 1.42 -6.37 5.91
N GLU A 95 1.84 -7.53 6.45
CA GLU A 95 2.58 -8.60 5.76
C GLU A 95 1.92 -9.96 5.96
N GLU A 96 1.36 -10.20 7.14
CA GLU A 96 0.93 -11.51 7.61
C GLU A 96 -0.58 -11.75 7.46
N TYR A 97 -1.38 -10.69 7.25
CA TYR A 97 -2.81 -10.87 7.01
C TYR A 97 -3.05 -11.57 5.66
N SER A 98 -4.00 -12.50 5.63
CA SER A 98 -4.20 -13.38 4.45
C SER A 98 -4.66 -12.63 3.20
N ASP A 99 -5.41 -11.53 3.37
CA ASP A 99 -5.84 -10.70 2.24
C ASP A 99 -4.91 -9.51 2.09
N CYS A 100 -4.12 -9.51 1.01
CA CYS A 100 -3.15 -8.44 0.76
C CYS A 100 -3.82 -7.10 0.46
N LEU A 101 -5.08 -7.08 0.02
CA LEU A 101 -5.78 -5.83 -0.30
C LEU A 101 -5.94 -4.93 0.93
N LEU A 102 -5.91 -5.50 2.14
CA LEU A 102 -6.02 -4.75 3.40
C LEU A 102 -4.67 -4.28 3.95
N HIS A 103 -3.55 -4.70 3.33
CA HIS A 103 -2.21 -4.45 3.88
C HIS A 103 -1.87 -2.98 3.98
N GLU A 104 -2.29 -2.13 3.03
CA GLU A 104 -2.09 -0.69 3.11
C GLU A 104 -2.81 -0.08 4.32
N GLY A 105 -4.07 -0.49 4.54
CA GLY A 105 -4.87 -0.03 5.67
C GLY A 105 -4.21 -0.41 6.99
N PHE A 106 -3.74 -1.66 7.12
CA PHE A 106 -2.98 -2.07 8.30
C PHE A 106 -1.71 -1.25 8.44
N PHE A 107 -0.90 -1.09 7.39
CA PHE A 107 0.32 -0.29 7.44
C PHE A 107 0.07 1.12 8.01
N SER A 108 -0.99 1.77 7.53
CA SER A 108 -1.40 3.11 7.99
C SER A 108 -1.91 3.11 9.44
N ALA A 109 -2.62 2.06 9.86
CA ALA A 109 -3.06 1.86 11.24
C ALA A 109 -1.88 1.71 12.20
N TYR A 110 -0.90 0.85 11.88
CA TYR A 110 0.31 0.67 12.70
C TYR A 110 1.10 1.96 12.81
N ALA A 111 1.25 2.72 11.71
CA ALA A 111 1.96 3.98 11.73
C ALA A 111 1.31 4.99 12.70
N LEU A 112 -0.02 5.12 12.65
CA LEU A 112 -0.79 5.99 13.54
C LEU A 112 -0.70 5.54 15.00
N LEU A 113 -1.06 4.28 15.26
CA LEU A 113 -1.12 3.73 16.61
C LEU A 113 0.25 3.67 17.30
N ARG A 114 1.31 3.37 16.54
CA ARG A 114 2.67 3.41 17.09
C ARG A 114 3.09 4.81 17.46
N GLU A 115 2.66 5.83 16.73
CA GLU A 115 2.91 7.23 17.10
C GLU A 115 2.15 7.60 18.39
N ALA A 116 0.90 7.15 18.55
CA ALA A 116 0.11 7.40 19.76
C ALA A 116 0.68 6.68 21.00
N PHE A 117 1.10 5.42 20.87
CA PHE A 117 1.50 4.57 22.00
C PHE A 117 3.01 4.36 22.16
N ASN A 118 3.83 5.08 21.39
CA ASN A 118 5.30 5.07 21.44
C ASN A 118 5.92 3.65 21.57
N GLY A 119 5.70 2.80 20.57
CA GLY A 119 6.41 1.51 20.44
C GLY A 119 5.69 0.28 21.00
N VAL A 120 4.43 0.41 21.44
CA VAL A 120 3.56 -0.76 21.74
C VAL A 120 3.30 -1.58 20.47
N PHE A 121 2.96 -0.89 19.37
CA PHE A 121 2.77 -1.52 18.07
C PHE A 121 4.10 -1.66 17.33
N ALA A 122 4.23 -2.74 16.57
CA ALA A 122 5.40 -2.97 15.71
C ALA A 122 5.61 -1.79 14.75
N GLU A 123 6.87 -1.48 14.43
CA GLU A 123 7.17 -0.46 13.42
C GLU A 123 6.84 -1.00 12.03
N PRO A 124 5.90 -0.38 11.30
CA PRO A 124 5.55 -0.86 9.98
C PRO A 124 6.69 -0.57 9.00
N THR A 125 6.99 -1.52 8.11
CA THR A 125 8.12 -1.46 7.19
C THR A 125 7.67 -1.40 5.74
N GLY A 126 7.81 -0.22 5.14
CA GLY A 126 7.41 0.05 3.76
C GLY A 126 8.58 0.60 2.95
N VAL A 127 8.36 0.73 1.64
CA VAL A 127 9.30 1.32 0.69
C VAL A 127 8.58 2.33 -0.18
N GLU A 128 9.25 3.45 -0.46
CA GLU A 128 8.87 4.40 -1.48
C GLU A 128 10.00 4.47 -2.51
N PHE A 129 9.66 4.32 -3.78
CA PHE A 129 10.64 4.32 -4.84
C PHE A 129 10.11 4.90 -6.15
N MET A 130 11.03 5.35 -7.00
CA MET A 130 10.73 5.78 -8.36
C MET A 130 11.17 4.73 -9.34
N VAL A 131 10.42 4.56 -10.42
CA VAL A 131 10.80 3.71 -11.54
C VAL A 131 10.62 4.46 -12.84
N ASN A 132 11.61 4.35 -13.72
CA ASN A 132 11.49 4.77 -15.10
C ASN A 132 11.35 3.54 -15.99
N VAL A 133 10.23 3.44 -16.69
CA VAL A 133 9.93 2.36 -17.63
C VAL A 133 10.13 2.89 -19.03
N THR A 134 10.94 2.21 -19.84
CA THR A 134 11.18 2.55 -21.24
C THR A 134 10.80 1.39 -22.14
N ALA A 135 9.95 1.66 -23.14
CA ALA A 135 9.47 0.68 -24.12
C ALA A 135 10.21 0.81 -25.46
N ALA A 136 10.10 -0.22 -26.31
CA ALA A 136 10.61 -0.14 -27.67
C ALA A 136 9.67 0.65 -28.60
N ASP A 137 8.36 0.57 -28.33
CA ASP A 137 7.31 1.33 -29.01
C ASP A 137 6.43 2.05 -27.98
N ALA A 138 5.99 3.26 -28.29
CA ALA A 138 5.07 4.01 -27.45
C ALA A 138 3.73 3.28 -27.26
N ALA A 139 3.32 2.47 -28.25
CA ALA A 139 2.13 1.64 -28.18
C ALA A 139 2.21 0.57 -27.08
N GLU A 140 3.41 0.12 -26.69
CA GLU A 140 3.57 -0.87 -25.61
C GLU A 140 3.26 -0.28 -24.23
N LEU A 141 3.37 1.04 -24.06
CA LEU A 141 3.08 1.71 -22.79
C LEU A 141 1.58 1.77 -22.47
N THR A 142 0.69 1.42 -23.40
CA THR A 142 -0.77 1.47 -23.16
C THR A 142 -1.23 0.44 -22.15
N ILE A 143 -0.42 -0.61 -21.88
CA ILE A 143 -0.75 -1.60 -20.83
C ILE A 143 -0.95 -0.95 -19.46
N PHE A 144 -0.23 0.14 -19.19
CA PHE A 144 -0.34 0.90 -17.95
C PHE A 144 -1.59 1.77 -17.89
N ASP A 145 -2.21 2.07 -19.03
CA ASP A 145 -3.47 2.80 -19.10
C ASP A 145 -4.66 1.83 -18.94
N GLU A 146 -4.49 0.57 -19.37
CA GLU A 146 -5.50 -0.49 -19.26
C GLU A 146 -5.56 -1.09 -17.84
N SER A 147 -4.42 -1.47 -17.28
CA SER A 147 -4.33 -2.09 -15.96
C SER A 147 -3.02 -1.74 -15.27
N LEU A 148 -3.01 -0.53 -14.71
CA LEU A 148 -1.83 0.11 -14.15
C LEU A 148 -1.12 -0.75 -13.09
N HIS A 149 -1.84 -1.21 -12.06
CA HIS A 149 -1.25 -1.97 -10.95
C HIS A 149 -0.79 -3.37 -11.38
N ALA A 150 -1.65 -4.13 -12.06
CA ALA A 150 -1.33 -5.48 -12.52
C ALA A 150 -0.09 -5.48 -13.44
N SER A 151 -0.09 -4.60 -14.46
CA SER A 151 1.05 -4.45 -15.37
C SER A 151 2.33 -4.07 -14.65
N MET A 152 2.25 -3.15 -13.68
CA MET A 152 3.42 -2.71 -12.91
C MET A 152 3.96 -3.82 -11.99
N VAL A 153 3.09 -4.56 -11.28
CA VAL A 153 3.55 -5.65 -10.40
C VAL A 153 4.18 -6.78 -11.21
N ARG A 154 3.61 -7.16 -12.37
CA ARG A 154 4.21 -8.13 -13.30
C ARG A 154 5.61 -7.70 -13.75
N LEU A 155 5.74 -6.42 -14.10
CA LEU A 155 7.00 -5.82 -14.51
C LEU A 155 8.03 -5.85 -13.36
N LEU A 156 7.66 -5.39 -12.17
CA LEU A 156 8.55 -5.37 -11.00
C LEU A 156 8.96 -6.77 -10.53
N ALA A 157 8.09 -7.76 -10.69
CA ALA A 157 8.40 -9.16 -10.36
C ALA A 157 9.62 -9.66 -11.14
N SER A 158 9.80 -9.24 -12.41
CA SER A 158 10.97 -9.60 -13.22
C SER A 158 12.30 -9.05 -12.68
N GLY A 159 12.25 -7.98 -11.88
CA GLY A 159 13.41 -7.41 -11.20
C GLY A 159 13.78 -8.13 -9.89
N LEU A 160 12.96 -9.09 -9.45
CA LEU A 160 13.21 -9.88 -8.25
C LEU A 160 13.89 -11.21 -8.59
N SER A 161 14.50 -11.83 -7.57
CA SER A 161 15.03 -13.19 -7.70
C SER A 161 13.89 -14.18 -7.95
N PRO A 162 14.06 -15.25 -8.75
CA PRO A 162 13.04 -16.28 -8.93
C PRO A 162 12.50 -16.89 -7.63
N ASP A 163 13.34 -16.98 -6.60
CA ASP A 163 12.94 -17.48 -5.26
C ASP A 163 12.21 -16.43 -4.39
N ALA A 164 11.90 -15.25 -4.94
CA ALA A 164 11.19 -14.21 -4.21
C ALA A 164 9.79 -14.67 -3.84
N LEU A 165 9.32 -14.21 -2.68
CA LEU A 165 8.01 -14.62 -2.17
C LEU A 165 6.87 -14.21 -3.11
N LEU A 166 7.01 -13.08 -3.81
CA LEU A 166 6.05 -12.63 -4.81
C LEU A 166 5.78 -13.71 -5.87
N HIS A 167 6.82 -14.35 -6.41
CA HIS A 167 6.64 -15.47 -7.33
C HIS A 167 6.02 -16.67 -6.64
N ARG A 168 6.50 -17.03 -5.45
CA ARG A 168 5.98 -18.20 -4.72
C ARG A 168 4.48 -18.12 -4.41
N LEU A 169 3.95 -16.92 -4.22
CA LEU A 169 2.54 -16.70 -3.88
C LEU A 169 1.68 -16.35 -5.09
N TYR A 170 2.24 -15.69 -6.11
CA TYR A 170 1.46 -15.10 -7.20
C TYR A 170 1.98 -15.43 -8.61
N GLU A 171 2.78 -16.50 -8.80
CA GLU A 171 3.25 -16.92 -10.13
C GLU A 171 2.10 -17.11 -11.14
N ASP A 172 0.99 -17.71 -10.69
CA ASP A 172 -0.19 -17.93 -11.53
C ASP A 172 -0.84 -16.61 -11.96
N GLN A 173 -0.90 -15.58 -11.10
CA GLN A 173 -1.46 -14.26 -11.44
C GLN A 173 -0.50 -13.40 -12.26
N ILE A 174 0.81 -13.53 -12.00
CA ILE A 174 1.85 -12.84 -12.75
C ILE A 174 1.85 -13.30 -14.21
N THR A 175 1.63 -14.60 -14.45
CA THR A 175 1.63 -15.21 -15.79
C THR A 175 0.23 -15.35 -16.40
N GLY A 176 -0.81 -15.28 -15.57
CA GLY A 176 -2.21 -15.39 -15.95
C GLY A 176 -2.79 -14.08 -16.47
N THR A 177 -4.09 -14.08 -16.74
CA THR A 177 -4.77 -12.99 -17.46
C THR A 177 -5.32 -11.88 -16.56
N GLN A 178 -5.43 -12.12 -15.25
CA GLN A 178 -5.96 -11.17 -14.27
C GLN A 178 -5.08 -11.16 -13.02
N PHE A 179 -4.92 -9.99 -12.41
CA PHE A 179 -4.17 -9.86 -11.16
C PHE A 179 -4.77 -8.82 -10.21
N PRO A 180 -5.97 -9.07 -9.66
CA PRO A 180 -6.65 -8.14 -8.78
C PRO A 180 -5.87 -7.85 -7.48
N GLU A 181 -5.10 -8.82 -6.97
CA GLU A 181 -4.28 -8.69 -5.76
C GLU A 181 -3.12 -7.68 -5.91
N ALA A 182 -2.80 -7.26 -7.15
CA ALA A 182 -1.75 -6.27 -7.40
C ALA A 182 -1.98 -4.95 -6.65
N LEU A 183 -3.23 -4.57 -6.39
CA LEU A 183 -3.58 -3.39 -5.57
C LEU A 183 -3.12 -3.51 -4.11
N GLY A 184 -3.13 -4.73 -3.57
CA GLY A 184 -2.69 -5.03 -2.21
C GLY A 184 -1.17 -5.19 -2.08
N ILE A 185 -0.51 -5.48 -3.20
CA ILE A 185 0.95 -5.57 -3.28
C ILE A 185 1.57 -4.18 -3.50
N LEU A 186 1.01 -3.38 -4.40
CA LEU A 186 1.50 -2.04 -4.74
C LEU A 186 0.45 -1.00 -4.36
N TRP A 187 0.65 -0.34 -3.22
CA TRP A 187 -0.38 0.46 -2.54
C TRP A 187 -0.64 1.82 -3.17
N LYS A 188 0.42 2.53 -3.56
CA LYS A 188 0.33 3.80 -4.27
C LYS A 188 1.14 3.71 -5.53
N LEU A 189 0.55 4.17 -6.63
CA LEU A 189 1.17 4.22 -7.94
C LEU A 189 0.72 5.49 -8.65
N GLU A 190 1.65 6.41 -8.84
CA GLU A 190 1.41 7.72 -9.43
C GLU A 190 2.31 7.90 -10.66
N LEU A 191 1.72 8.30 -11.79
CA LEU A 191 2.47 8.72 -12.98
C LEU A 191 3.05 10.12 -12.74
N VAL A 192 4.38 10.23 -12.75
CA VAL A 192 5.11 11.49 -12.55
C VAL A 192 5.36 12.21 -13.87
N SER A 193 5.76 11.46 -14.90
CA SER A 193 5.98 12.00 -16.25
C SER A 193 5.79 10.93 -17.31
N SER A 194 5.42 11.36 -18.51
CA SER A 194 5.29 10.51 -19.70
C SER A 194 5.85 11.26 -20.89
N GLU A 195 7.02 10.82 -21.38
CA GLU A 195 7.76 11.49 -22.46
C GLU A 195 8.24 10.46 -23.48
N GLY A 196 7.71 10.54 -24.71
CA GLY A 196 8.12 9.67 -25.81
C GLY A 196 7.92 8.18 -25.50
N LEU A 197 9.03 7.46 -25.35
CA LEU A 197 9.06 6.02 -25.08
C LEU A 197 9.24 5.69 -23.59
N SER A 198 9.23 6.69 -22.71
CA SER A 198 9.49 6.53 -21.29
C SER A 198 8.37 7.08 -20.41
N ARG A 199 8.04 6.36 -19.34
CA ARG A 199 7.13 6.80 -18.27
C ARG A 199 7.80 6.64 -16.92
N GLN A 200 7.72 7.67 -16.09
CA GLN A 200 8.21 7.65 -14.73
C GLN A 200 7.04 7.51 -13.75
N PHE A 201 7.19 6.57 -12.82
CA PHE A 201 6.21 6.31 -11.78
C PHE A 201 6.82 6.47 -10.40
N LYS A 202 6.03 7.00 -9.47
CA LYS A 202 6.31 7.00 -8.04
C LYS A 202 5.43 5.95 -7.37
N MET A 203 6.04 5.15 -6.50
CA MET A 203 5.41 3.98 -5.93
C MET A 203 5.62 3.87 -4.42
N VAL A 204 4.62 3.29 -3.75
CA VAL A 204 4.68 2.90 -2.34
C VAL A 204 4.18 1.47 -2.18
N SER A 205 4.89 0.67 -1.38
CA SER A 205 4.55 -0.72 -1.09
C SER A 205 5.20 -1.17 0.24
N SER A 206 4.97 -2.41 0.66
CA SER A 206 5.67 -3.06 1.76
C SER A 206 7.13 -3.37 1.41
N ASP A 207 8.03 -3.21 2.39
CA ASP A 207 9.43 -3.68 2.29
C ASP A 207 9.48 -5.21 2.05
N PHE A 208 8.45 -5.92 2.51
CA PHE A 208 8.28 -7.35 2.31
C PHE A 208 8.25 -7.77 0.84
N TRP A 209 7.57 -6.99 -0.02
CA TRP A 209 7.44 -7.29 -1.44
C TRP A 209 8.64 -6.81 -2.24
N PHE A 210 9.03 -5.54 -2.05
CA PHE A 210 9.97 -4.86 -2.96
C PHE A 210 11.24 -4.35 -2.28
N GLY A 211 11.47 -4.65 -1.00
CA GLY A 211 12.68 -4.24 -0.28
C GLY A 211 13.98 -4.70 -0.96
N LYS A 212 13.95 -5.84 -1.67
CA LYS A 212 15.11 -6.35 -2.43
C LYS A 212 15.47 -5.51 -3.66
N LEU A 213 14.54 -4.72 -4.21
CA LEU A 213 14.81 -3.84 -5.36
C LEU A 213 15.77 -2.71 -5.01
N ALA A 214 16.01 -2.42 -3.72
CA ALA A 214 17.02 -1.45 -3.29
C ALA A 214 18.43 -1.73 -3.84
N ASN A 215 18.72 -2.99 -4.21
CA ASN A 215 20.01 -3.42 -4.76
C ASN A 215 19.98 -3.64 -6.28
N VAL A 216 18.90 -3.24 -6.96
CA VAL A 216 18.71 -3.43 -8.40
C VAL A 216 18.71 -2.05 -9.05
N GLU A 217 19.64 -1.80 -9.97
CA GLU A 217 19.70 -0.51 -10.68
C GLU A 217 18.80 -0.52 -11.92
N GLN A 218 18.85 -1.60 -12.70
CA GLN A 218 18.06 -1.76 -13.91
C GLN A 218 17.88 -3.24 -14.27
N PHE A 219 16.82 -3.55 -15.02
CA PHE A 219 16.54 -4.88 -15.54
C PHE A 219 15.65 -4.82 -16.80
N GLU A 220 15.63 -5.90 -17.55
CA GLU A 220 14.68 -6.10 -18.65
C GLU A 220 13.50 -6.91 -18.13
N ALA A 221 12.29 -6.55 -18.55
CA ALA A 221 11.06 -7.19 -18.12
C ALA A 221 10.08 -7.32 -19.27
N SER A 222 9.24 -8.35 -19.21
CA SER A 222 8.02 -8.40 -20.01
C SER A 222 6.80 -8.24 -19.10
N ALA A 223 5.80 -7.52 -19.60
CA ALA A 223 4.53 -7.35 -18.91
C ALA A 223 3.37 -7.26 -19.91
N HIS A 224 2.16 -7.42 -19.40
CA HIS A 224 0.94 -7.28 -20.16
C HIS A 224 -0.18 -6.75 -19.26
N ALA A 225 -1.16 -6.14 -19.90
CA ALA A 225 -2.39 -5.73 -19.23
C ALA A 225 -3.26 -6.95 -18.87
N ASP A 226 -4.13 -6.77 -17.89
CA ASP A 226 -5.25 -7.67 -17.64
C ASP A 226 -6.18 -7.72 -18.87
N GLU A 227 -6.73 -8.90 -19.16
CA GLU A 227 -7.73 -9.03 -20.22
C GLU A 227 -9.04 -8.39 -19.77
N SER A 228 -9.63 -7.54 -20.61
CA SER A 228 -10.96 -6.98 -20.36
C SER A 228 -12.01 -8.09 -20.40
N ASP A 229 -12.98 -8.05 -19.47
CA ASP A 229 -14.12 -8.97 -19.41
C ASP A 229 -15.10 -8.80 -20.60
N GLU A 230 -14.68 -8.24 -21.75
CA GLU A 230 -15.53 -8.04 -22.94
C GLU A 230 -15.86 -9.36 -23.70
N ASN A 231 -15.63 -10.52 -23.10
CA ASN A 231 -16.05 -11.82 -23.62
C ASN A 231 -17.02 -12.53 -22.66
N GLU A 232 -18.17 -11.91 -22.37
CA GLU A 232 -19.43 -12.63 -22.09
C GLU A 232 -20.58 -12.13 -22.98
#